data_AF-Q2Q5E7-F1
#
_entry.id   AF-Q2Q5E7-F1
#
_cell.length_a   1.000
_cell.length_b   1.000
_cell.length_c   1.000
_cell.angle_alpha   90.00
_cell.angle_beta   90.00
_cell.angle_gamma   90.00
#
_symmetry.space_group_name_H-M   'P 1'
#
loop_
_entity.id
_entity.type
_entity.pdbx_description
1 polymer ?
#
loop_
_entity_poly.entity_id
_entity_poly.type
_entity_poly.pdbx_seq_one_letter_code
_entity_poly.pdbx_strand_id
1 'polypeptide(L)'
;RVPLQDVYKIGGIGTVPVGRVETGVLKPGMVVTFAPANITTEVKSVEMHHEALQEAVPGDNVGFNVKNVSVKELRRGFVAGDSKNNPPKAAADFTAQ
;
A
#
# COMPACT_ATOMS: atom_id res chain seq x y z
N ARG A 1 7.45 -4.14 0.47
CA ARG A 1 6.20 -4.71 -0.05
C ARG A 1 5.16 -4.69 1.06
N VAL A 2 3.94 -4.28 0.73
CA VAL A 2 2.83 -4.22 1.68
C VAL A 2 1.62 -4.91 1.05
N PRO A 3 1.38 -6.20 1.36
CA PRO A 3 0.15 -6.88 0.99
C PRO A 3 -1.05 -6.27 1.73
N LEU A 4 -2.08 -5.90 0.99
CA LEU A 4 -3.29 -5.28 1.55
C LEU A 4 -4.16 -6.31 2.23
N GLN A 5 -4.46 -6.07 3.50
CA GLN A 5 -5.42 -6.84 4.29
C GLN A 5 -6.84 -6.31 4.10
N ASP A 6 -7.00 -4.99 4.09
CA ASP A 6 -8.28 -4.30 3.91
C ASP A 6 -8.09 -2.93 3.24
N VAL A 7 -9.17 -2.34 2.74
CA VAL A 7 -9.17 -0.99 2.16
C VAL A 7 -10.41 -0.24 2.64
N TYR A 8 -10.19 0.91 3.26
CA TYR A 8 -11.27 1.73 3.83
C TYR A 8 -11.44 3.04 3.05
N LYS A 9 -12.67 3.57 3.06
CA LYS A 9 -12.95 4.95 2.67
C LYS A 9 -13.26 5.74 3.95
N ILE A 10 -12.38 6.65 4.32
CA ILE A 10 -12.54 7.50 5.50
C ILE A 10 -12.97 8.89 5.05
N GLY A 11 -14.09 9.39 5.60
CA GLY A 11 -14.60 10.73 5.30
C GLY A 11 -13.55 11.80 5.60
N GLY A 12 -13.34 12.74 4.68
CA GLY A 12 -12.36 13.82 4.81
C GLY A 12 -10.89 13.42 4.56
N ILE A 13 -10.53 12.14 4.69
CA ILE A 13 -9.16 11.63 4.46
C ILE A 13 -9.00 11.05 3.06
N GLY A 14 -9.96 10.23 2.62
CA GLY A 14 -9.94 9.53 1.34
C GLY A 14 -9.82 8.01 1.49
N THR A 15 -9.05 7.39 0.59
CA THR A 15 -8.87 5.94 0.55
C THR A 15 -7.65 5.54 1.38
N VAL A 16 -7.85 4.63 2.32
CA VAL A 16 -6.82 4.15 3.25
C VAL A 16 -6.69 2.64 3.14
N PRO A 17 -5.73 2.13 2.36
CA PRO A 17 -5.32 0.74 2.44
C PRO A 17 -4.66 0.42 3.78
N VAL A 18 -4.88 -0.80 4.25
CA VAL A 18 -4.28 -1.33 5.48
C VAL A 18 -3.54 -2.62 5.14
N GLY A 19 -2.33 -2.77 5.66
CA GLY A 19 -1.53 -3.96 5.45
C GLY A 19 -0.30 -4.02 6.33
N ARG A 20 0.35 -5.18 6.33
CA ARG A 20 1.62 -5.38 7.02
C ARG A 20 2.78 -5.07 6.08
N VAL A 21 3.77 -4.32 6.56
CA VAL A 21 5.02 -4.16 5.83
C VAL A 21 5.80 -5.47 5.92
N GLU A 22 5.95 -6.17 4.81
CA GLU A 22 6.71 -7.43 4.76
C GLU A 22 8.18 -7.17 4.41
N THR A 23 8.46 -6.17 3.58
CA THR A 23 9.83 -5.82 3.15
C THR A 23 9.98 -4.33 2.88
N GLY A 24 11.21 -3.81 2.96
CA GLY A 24 11.50 -2.41 2.68
C GLY A 24 10.87 -1.45 3.70
N VAL A 25 10.69 -0.20 3.31
CA VAL A 25 10.14 0.87 4.16
C VAL A 25 9.02 1.60 3.42
N LEU A 26 7.98 2.01 4.14
CA LEU A 26 6.89 2.85 3.63
C LEU A 26 6.91 4.21 4.32
N LYS A 27 6.92 5.31 3.56
CA LYS A 27 6.94 6.68 4.09
C LYS A 27 5.90 7.57 3.40
N PRO A 28 5.37 8.58 4.10
CA PRO A 28 4.69 9.70 3.46
C PRO A 28 5.55 10.30 2.33
N GLY A 29 4.91 10.70 1.22
CA GLY A 29 5.55 11.24 0.03
C GLY A 29 6.11 10.19 -0.95
N MET A 30 6.16 8.91 -0.56
CA MET A 30 6.56 7.86 -1.50
C MET A 30 5.51 7.67 -2.59
N VAL A 31 5.98 7.43 -3.81
CA VAL A 31 5.12 6.99 -4.92
C VAL A 31 5.11 5.47 -4.92
N VAL A 32 3.92 4.87 -4.81
CA VAL A 32 3.72 3.43 -4.73
C VAL A 32 2.89 2.94 -5.90
N THR A 33 3.19 1.73 -6.35
CA THR A 33 2.43 1.00 -7.36
C THR A 33 1.71 -0.17 -6.70
N PHE A 34 0.43 -0.32 -7.00
CA PHE A 34 -0.42 -1.43 -6.57
C PHE A 34 -0.54 -2.47 -7.67
N ALA A 35 -0.05 -3.69 -7.40
CA ALA A 35 -0.30 -4.86 -8.22
C ALA A 35 -1.54 -5.61 -7.71
N PRO A 36 -2.29 -6.31 -8.59
CA PRO A 36 -2.05 -6.50 -10.03
C PRO A 36 -2.57 -5.35 -10.92
N ALA A 37 -3.29 -4.37 -10.38
CA ALA A 37 -3.98 -3.35 -11.18
C ALA A 37 -3.06 -2.29 -11.85
N ASN A 38 -1.76 -2.28 -11.51
CA ASN A 38 -0.77 -1.32 -11.99
C ASN A 38 -1.15 0.15 -11.74
N ILE A 39 -1.82 0.42 -10.61
CA ILE A 39 -2.22 1.77 -10.20
C ILE A 39 -1.06 2.41 -9.45
N THR A 40 -0.64 3.61 -9.86
CA THR A 40 0.47 4.33 -9.21
C THR A 40 -0.04 5.62 -8.58
N THR A 41 0.33 5.86 -7.32
CA THR A 41 -0.10 7.03 -6.56
C THR A 41 0.90 7.39 -5.47
N GLU A 42 0.86 8.63 -5.01
CA GLU A 42 1.59 9.10 -3.84
C GLU A 42 0.88 8.72 -2.54
N VAL A 43 1.66 8.32 -1.54
CA VAL A 43 1.25 8.11 -0.15
C VAL A 43 1.25 9.46 0.57
N LYS A 44 0.11 9.88 1.11
CA LYS A 44 -0.02 11.14 1.85
C LYS A 44 0.42 11.04 3.30
N SER A 45 0.01 9.97 3.98
CA SER A 45 0.31 9.72 5.39
C SER A 45 0.40 8.22 5.63
N VAL A 46 1.10 7.85 6.70
CA VAL A 46 1.20 6.48 7.20
C VAL A 46 0.89 6.55 8.70
N GLU A 47 0.04 5.65 9.16
CA GLU A 47 -0.47 5.62 10.53
C GLU A 47 -0.49 4.20 11.09
N MET A 48 -0.19 4.07 12.37
CA MET A 48 -0.29 2.82 13.13
C MET A 48 -0.96 3.11 14.46
N HIS A 49 -2.03 2.38 14.80
CA HIS A 49 -2.75 2.55 16.08
C HIS A 49 -3.13 4.02 16.39
N HIS A 50 -3.55 4.79 15.38
CA HIS A 50 -3.91 6.22 15.47
C HIS A 50 -2.74 7.20 15.68
N GLU A 51 -1.49 6.75 15.53
CA GLU A 51 -0.32 7.61 15.53
C GLU A 51 0.28 7.73 14.13
N ALA A 52 0.63 8.95 13.75
CA ALA A 52 1.29 9.21 12.47
C ALA A 52 2.76 8.78 12.54
N LEU A 53 3.19 8.03 11.52
CA LEU A 53 4.55 7.54 11.39
C LEU A 53 5.32 8.33 10.32
N GLN A 54 6.58 8.64 10.61
CA GLN A 54 7.50 9.19 9.60
C GLN A 54 7.95 8.10 8.62
N GLU A 55 8.01 6.86 9.10
CA GLU A 55 8.29 5.68 8.31
C GLU A 55 7.71 4.44 8.99
N ALA A 56 7.33 3.46 8.18
CA ALA A 56 6.90 2.14 8.62
C ALA A 56 7.86 1.08 8.07
N VAL A 57 8.27 0.17 8.94
CA VAL A 57 9.33 -0.82 8.71
C VAL A 57 8.76 -2.24 8.74
N PRO A 58 9.53 -3.26 8.31
CA PRO A 58 9.02 -4.63 8.26
C PRO A 58 8.50 -5.11 9.63
N GLY A 59 7.29 -5.64 9.64
CA GLY A 59 6.59 -6.05 10.87
C GLY A 59 5.41 -5.15 11.23
N ASP A 60 5.45 -3.86 10.86
CA ASP A 60 4.42 -2.89 11.20
C ASP A 60 3.10 -3.16 10.46
N ASN A 61 1.99 -3.07 11.19
CA ASN A 61 0.65 -3.09 10.61
C ASN A 61 0.16 -1.65 10.49
N VAL A 62 0.07 -1.16 9.26
CA VAL A 62 -0.18 0.26 9.00
C VAL A 62 -1.39 0.48 8.11
N GLY A 63 -2.10 1.57 8.39
CA GLY A 63 -2.96 2.23 7.43
C GLY A 63 -2.18 3.34 6.73
N PHE A 64 -2.39 3.54 5.43
CA PHE A 64 -1.73 4.63 4.71
C PHE A 64 -2.68 5.30 3.73
N ASN A 65 -2.71 6.64 3.69
CA ASN A 65 -3.61 7.38 2.81
C ASN A 65 -2.99 7.56 1.43
N VAL A 66 -3.79 7.43 0.36
CA VAL A 66 -3.35 7.62 -1.03
C VAL A 66 -4.21 8.62 -1.79
N LYS A 67 -3.60 9.36 -2.73
CA LYS A 67 -4.29 10.37 -3.55
C LYS A 67 -5.02 9.74 -4.73
N ASN A 68 -6.17 10.31 -5.11
CA ASN A 68 -6.81 10.07 -6.41
C ASN A 68 -7.08 8.59 -6.77
N VAL A 69 -7.17 7.71 -5.77
CA VAL A 69 -7.55 6.30 -5.94
C VAL A 69 -8.83 6.04 -5.18
N SER A 70 -9.83 5.47 -5.84
CA SER A 70 -11.08 5.06 -5.22
C SER A 70 -10.92 3.76 -4.44
N VAL A 71 -11.63 3.63 -3.33
CA VAL A 71 -11.73 2.37 -2.56
C VAL A 71 -12.16 1.17 -3.42
N LYS A 72 -12.86 1.41 -4.53
CA LYS A 72 -13.32 0.34 -5.45
C LYS A 72 -12.21 -0.20 -6.36
N GLU A 73 -11.12 0.54 -6.52
CA GLU A 73 -10.00 0.18 -7.40
C GLU A 73 -8.95 -0.68 -6.69
N LEU A 74 -8.98 -0.70 -5.36
CA LEU A 74 -8.12 -1.51 -4.51
C LEU A 74 -8.94 -2.53 -3.75
N ARG A 75 -8.34 -3.69 -3.47
CA ARG A 75 -8.97 -4.75 -2.69
C ARG A 75 -7.94 -5.53 -1.90
N ARG A 76 -8.42 -6.26 -0.89
CA ARG A 76 -7.62 -7.26 -0.16
C ARG A 76 -6.85 -8.17 -1.12
N GLY A 77 -5.61 -8.46 -0.77
CA GLY A 77 -4.68 -9.29 -1.56
C GLY A 77 -3.86 -8.53 -2.61
N PHE A 78 -4.15 -7.26 -2.86
CA PHE A 78 -3.26 -6.42 -3.68
C PHE A 78 -1.92 -6.20 -2.97
N VAL A 79 -0.88 -5.89 -3.74
CA VAL A 79 0.45 -5.63 -3.18
C VAL A 79 0.90 -4.24 -3.56
N ALA A 80 1.15 -3.40 -2.55
CA ALA A 80 1.81 -2.12 -2.74
C ALA A 80 3.33 -2.26 -2.66
N GLY A 81 4.04 -1.48 -3.46
CA GLY A 81 5.49 -1.32 -3.37
C GLY A 81 5.95 -0.03 -4.02
N ASP A 82 7.18 0.37 -3.72
CA ASP A 82 7.80 1.56 -4.31
C ASP A 82 7.78 1.49 -5.85
N SER A 83 7.23 2.53 -6.48
CA SER A 83 7.13 2.60 -7.94
C SER A 83 8.51 2.72 -8.61
N LYS A 84 9.51 3.23 -7.90
CA LYS A 84 10.87 3.51 -8.41
C LYS A 84 11.85 2.39 -8.10
N ASN A 85 11.54 1.51 -7.15
CA ASN A 85 12.43 0.44 -6.73
C ASN A 85 11.75 -0.93 -6.87
N ASN A 86 11.93 -1.54 -8.05
CA ASN A 86 11.35 -2.83 -8.41
C ASN A 86 9.85 -2.87 -8.07
N PRO A 87 8.96 -2.17 -8.81
CA PRO A 87 7.53 -2.18 -8.49
C PRO A 87 6.93 -3.59 -8.57
N PRO A 88 5.94 -3.93 -7.72
CA PRO A 88 5.27 -5.23 -7.80
C PRO A 88 4.50 -5.34 -9.12
N LYS A 89 4.40 -6.57 -9.64
CA LYS A 89 3.70 -6.87 -10.91
C LYS A 89 2.75 -8.05 -10.71
N ALA A 90 1.74 -8.13 -11.57
CA ALA A 90 0.90 -9.33 -11.65
C ALA A 90 1.73 -10.51 -12.16
N ALA A 91 1.49 -11.70 -11.62
CA ALA A 91 2.00 -12.94 -12.18
C ALA A 91 0.88 -13.58 -13.02
N ALA A 92 1.20 -13.99 -14.24
CA ALA A 92 0.28 -14.76 -15.08
C ALA A 92 0.29 -16.24 -14.67
N ASP A 93 1.49 -16.75 -14.41
CA ASP A 93 1.81 -18.10 -13.97
C ASP A 93 3.07 -18.07 -13.08
N PHE A 94 3.26 -19.12 -12.30
CA PHE A 94 4.49 -19.37 -11.56
C PHE A 94 4.67 -20.88 -11.34
N THR A 95 5.91 -21.35 -11.38
CA THR A 95 6.24 -22.74 -11.03
C THR A 95 6.48 -22.83 -9.52
N ALA A 96 5.85 -23.80 -8.87
CA ALA A 96 6.05 -24.12 -7.45
C ALA A 96 6.58 -25.55 -7.28
N GLN A 97 7.24 -25.80 -6.15
CA GLN A 97 7.79 -27.10 -5.76
C GLN A 97 6.71 -28.04 -5.22
#